data_AF-H6RV69-F1
#
_entry.id   AF-H6RV69-F1
#
_cell.length_a   1.000
_cell.length_b   1.000
_cell.length_c   1.000
_cell.angle_alpha   90.00
_cell.angle_beta   90.00
_cell.angle_gamma   90.00
#
_symmetry.space_group_name_H-M   'P 1'
#
loop_
_entity.id
_entity.type
_entity.pdbx_description
1 polymer ?
#
loop_
_entity_poly.entity_id
_entity_poly.type
_entity_poly.pdbx_seq_one_letter_code
_entity_poly.pdbx_strand_id
1 'polypeptide(L)'
;MAERGATWTPQGFEQCLQTWDDFERPDDDLRLFVVEWIFSRLYDPYQGVKTGARVHEPVVGRRARDLPRRRQGGRLQLLPEFTNLWWGAVPGTFHDDGRVVVCSYWVVESEQVVRCESLASLSWPV
;
A
#
# COMPACT_ATOMS: atom_id res chain seq x y z
N MET A 1 4.46 6.69 33.49
CA MET A 1 4.52 7.56 32.30
C MET A 1 3.93 6.76 31.15
N ALA A 2 2.67 7.01 30.80
CA ALA A 2 2.05 6.40 29.63
C ALA A 2 2.36 7.31 28.43
N GLU A 3 3.23 6.85 27.53
CA GLU A 3 3.25 7.40 26.18
C GLU A 3 1.85 7.18 25.62
N ARG A 4 1.11 8.27 25.40
CA ARG A 4 -0.15 8.21 24.68
C ARG A 4 0.24 7.79 23.26
N GLY A 5 0.09 6.51 22.93
CA GLY A 5 0.35 6.00 21.59
C GLY A 5 -0.41 6.88 20.60
N ALA A 6 0.34 7.54 19.72
CA ALA A 6 -0.24 8.47 18.77
C ALA A 6 -1.27 7.72 17.92
N THR A 7 -2.54 8.13 18.02
CA THR A 7 -3.61 7.60 17.17
C THR A 7 -3.53 8.31 15.83
N TRP A 8 -3.33 7.54 14.77
CA TRP A 8 -3.29 8.07 13.41
C TRP A 8 -4.69 8.56 13.00
N THR A 9 -4.73 9.60 12.17
CA THR A 9 -5.97 10.15 11.63
C THR A 9 -6.28 9.51 10.27
N PRO A 10 -7.42 8.80 10.12
CA PRO A 10 -7.80 8.23 8.83
C PRO A 10 -8.36 9.31 7.91
N GLN A 11 -7.96 9.28 6.64
CA GLN A 11 -8.52 10.14 5.59
C GLN A 11 -8.85 9.30 4.36
N GLY A 12 -9.97 9.61 3.68
CA GLY A 12 -10.37 8.96 2.43
C GLY A 12 -10.86 7.51 2.55
N PHE A 13 -10.71 6.85 3.70
CA PHE A 13 -11.14 5.46 3.89
C PHE A 13 -12.65 5.26 3.69
N GLU A 14 -13.49 6.17 4.18
CA GLU A 14 -14.94 6.10 3.96
C GLU A 14 -15.28 6.14 2.47
N GLN A 15 -14.65 7.05 1.72
CA GLN A 15 -14.87 7.16 0.27
C GLN A 15 -14.36 5.94 -0.49
N CYS A 16 -13.16 5.44 -0.15
CA CYS A 16 -12.62 4.20 -0.71
C CYS A 16 -13.56 3.02 -0.46
N LEU A 17 -14.03 2.87 0.78
CA LEU A 17 -14.92 1.79 1.19
C LEU A 17 -16.25 1.88 0.44
N GLN A 18 -16.86 3.06 0.37
CA GLN A 18 -18.10 3.27 -0.37
C GLN A 18 -17.95 2.95 -1.86
N THR A 19 -16.85 3.40 -2.48
CA THR A 19 -16.57 3.15 -3.90
C THR A 19 -16.42 1.65 -4.18
N TRP A 20 -15.74 0.92 -3.28
CA TRP A 20 -15.60 -0.53 -3.38
C TRP A 20 -16.93 -1.26 -3.13
N ASP A 21 -17.71 -0.83 -2.13
CA ASP A 21 -19.03 -1.38 -1.80
C ASP A 21 -20.00 -1.25 -2.99
N ASP A 22 -20.03 -0.07 -3.62
CA ASP A 22 -20.86 0.20 -4.79
C ASP A 22 -20.48 -0.66 -6.01
N PHE A 23 -19.18 -0.95 -6.17
CA PHE A 23 -18.65 -1.69 -7.33
C PHE A 23 -18.75 -3.21 -7.16
N GLU A 24 -18.28 -3.76 -6.02
CA GLU A 24 -18.18 -5.21 -5.79
C GLU A 24 -19.43 -5.79 -5.13
N ARG A 25 -20.24 -4.97 -4.44
CA ARG A 25 -21.40 -5.41 -3.64
C ARG A 25 -21.07 -6.59 -2.70
N PRO A 26 -20.05 -6.42 -1.84
CA PRO A 26 -19.63 -7.45 -0.90
C PRO A 26 -20.73 -7.82 0.10
N ASP A 27 -20.66 -9.03 0.67
CA ASP A 27 -21.47 -9.39 1.83
C ASP A 27 -20.98 -8.68 3.11
N ASP A 28 -21.82 -8.72 4.15
CA ASP A 28 -21.55 -8.04 5.41
C ASP A 28 -20.30 -8.58 6.13
N ASP A 29 -20.03 -9.88 6.01
CA ASP A 29 -18.85 -10.50 6.63
C ASP A 29 -17.57 -10.00 5.98
N LEU A 30 -17.52 -9.92 4.65
CA LEU A 30 -16.39 -9.39 3.92
C LEU A 30 -16.18 -7.89 4.23
N ARG A 31 -17.27 -7.11 4.29
CA ARG A 31 -17.19 -5.71 4.72
C ARG A 31 -16.62 -5.58 6.12
N LEU A 32 -17.02 -6.43 7.05
CA LEU A 32 -16.55 -6.38 8.42
C LEU A 32 -15.03 -6.58 8.49
N PHE A 33 -14.47 -7.55 7.76
CA PHE A 33 -13.02 -7.76 7.70
C PHE A 33 -12.26 -6.53 7.17
N VAL A 34 -12.80 -5.90 6.11
CA VAL A 34 -12.19 -4.68 5.55
C VAL A 34 -12.23 -3.53 6.55
N VAL A 35 -13.38 -3.31 7.20
CA VAL A 35 -13.55 -2.25 8.19
C VAL A 35 -12.64 -2.47 9.41
N GLU A 36 -12.58 -3.69 9.93
CA GLU A 36 -11.68 -4.06 11.04
C GLU A 36 -10.21 -3.79 10.68
N TRP A 37 -9.81 -4.17 9.47
CA TRP A 37 -8.45 -3.93 9.00
C TRP A 37 -8.15 -2.43 8.85
N ILE A 38 -9.09 -1.62 8.34
CA ILE A 38 -8.96 -0.16 8.28
C ILE A 38 -8.75 0.42 9.69
N PHE A 39 -9.55 -0.01 10.67
CA PHE A 39 -9.41 0.48 12.06
C PHE A 39 -8.07 0.11 12.69
N SER A 40 -7.47 -1.03 12.32
CA SER A 40 -6.13 -1.37 12.81
C SER A 40 -5.06 -0.34 12.39
N ARG A 41 -5.25 0.36 11.27
CA ARG A 41 -4.32 1.39 10.77
C ARG A 41 -4.26 2.63 11.66
N LEU A 42 -5.29 2.85 12.49
CA LEU A 42 -5.31 3.94 13.46
C LEU A 42 -4.28 3.74 14.58
N TYR A 43 -3.92 2.48 14.83
CA TYR A 43 -2.96 2.10 15.85
C TYR A 43 -1.57 1.87 15.26
N ASP A 44 -1.48 1.10 14.16
CA ASP A 44 -0.22 0.83 13.47
C ASP A 44 -0.45 0.74 11.95
N PRO A 45 -0.12 1.80 11.19
CA PRO A 45 -0.29 1.81 9.74
C PRO A 45 0.81 1.03 9.01
N TYR A 46 1.77 0.41 9.69
CA TYR A 46 2.83 -0.37 9.03
C TYR A 46 2.64 -1.88 9.21
N GLN A 47 1.69 -2.31 10.05
CA GLN A 47 1.49 -3.72 10.37
C GLN A 47 1.04 -4.52 9.14
N GLY A 48 1.87 -5.46 8.69
CA GLY A 48 1.49 -6.45 7.66
C GLY A 48 1.37 -5.90 6.23
N VAL A 49 1.91 -4.71 5.96
CA VAL A 49 1.88 -4.07 4.63
C VAL A 49 3.28 -3.95 4.01
N LYS A 50 3.32 -3.81 2.68
CA LYS A 50 4.54 -3.62 1.89
C LYS A 50 4.59 -2.17 1.41
N THR A 51 5.79 -1.59 1.35
CA THR A 51 6.01 -0.28 0.71
C THR A 51 6.18 -0.46 -0.80
N GLY A 52 5.67 0.50 -1.57
CA GLY A 52 5.89 0.61 -3.01
C GLY A 52 7.31 1.06 -3.41
N ALA A 53 8.16 1.39 -2.43
CA ALA A 53 9.56 1.69 -2.71
C ALA A 53 10.24 0.45 -3.33
N ARG A 54 10.45 0.49 -4.66
CA ARG A 54 11.30 -0.50 -5.34
C ARG A 54 12.67 -0.45 -4.68
N VAL A 55 13.01 -1.48 -3.90
CA VAL A 55 14.39 -1.77 -3.52
C VAL A 55 15.12 -2.01 -4.84
N HIS A 56 15.95 -1.06 -5.24
CA HIS A 56 16.72 -1.18 -6.46
C HIS A 56 17.77 -2.28 -6.25
N GLU A 57 17.52 -3.49 -6.73
CA GLU A 57 18.59 -4.47 -6.87
C GLU A 57 19.69 -3.86 -7.77
N PRO A 58 20.96 -3.88 -7.35
CA PRO A 58 22.04 -3.50 -8.25
C PRO A 58 22.13 -4.57 -9.34
N VAL A 59 21.88 -4.19 -10.59
CA VAL A 59 22.13 -5.04 -11.76
C VAL A 59 23.63 -5.28 -11.85
N VAL A 60 24.14 -6.33 -11.20
CA VAL A 60 25.50 -6.81 -11.38
C VAL A 60 25.54 -7.67 -12.64
N GLY A 61 26.15 -7.11 -13.67
CA GLY A 61 26.89 -7.90 -14.67
C GLY A 61 26.11 -8.30 -15.92
N ARG A 62 26.20 -7.48 -16.98
CA ARG A 62 26.43 -8.00 -18.34
C ARG A 62 27.53 -7.18 -19.02
N ARG A 63 28.51 -7.91 -19.56
CA ARG A 63 29.75 -7.40 -20.15
C ARG A 63 29.45 -6.42 -21.29
N ALA A 64 30.01 -5.21 -21.19
CA ALA A 64 30.03 -4.25 -22.27
C ALA A 64 31.01 -4.71 -23.36
N ARG A 65 30.51 -4.99 -24.56
CA ARG A 65 31.29 -4.84 -25.79
C ARG A 65 30.71 -3.68 -26.57
N ASP A 66 31.57 -2.68 -26.76
CA ASP A 66 31.61 -1.70 -27.85
C ASP A 66 30.33 -0.94 -28.19
N LEU A 67 30.07 0.14 -27.44
CA LEU A 67 29.35 1.32 -27.92
C LEU A 67 30.05 2.60 -27.39
N PRO A 68 30.12 3.67 -28.19
CA PRO A 68 30.89 4.87 -27.86
C PRO A 68 30.29 5.60 -26.66
N ARG A 69 31.17 5.94 -25.71
CA ARG A 69 30.90 6.67 -24.47
C ARG A 69 30.17 8.00 -24.73
N ARG A 70 28.84 8.00 -24.64
CA ARG A 70 28.11 9.17 -24.15
C ARG A 70 27.96 9.06 -22.64
N ARG A 71 28.72 9.89 -21.92
CA ARG A 71 28.45 10.19 -20.51
C ARG A 71 27.05 10.80 -20.41
N GLN A 72 26.07 10.00 -20.01
CA GLN A 72 24.92 10.48 -19.24
C GLN A 72 24.80 9.58 -18.02
N GLY A 73 25.50 9.98 -16.95
CA GLY A 73 25.20 9.52 -15.61
C GLY A 73 23.86 10.13 -15.19
N GLY A 74 22.77 9.60 -15.75
CA GLY A 74 21.42 9.87 -15.27
C GLY A 74 21.22 9.05 -14.01
N ARG A 75 21.66 9.60 -12.86
CA ARG A 75 21.17 9.15 -11.57
C ARG A 75 19.67 9.51 -11.57
N LEU A 76 18.83 8.58 -11.99
CA LEU A 76 17.39 8.64 -11.72
C LEU A 76 17.27 8.74 -10.20
N GLN A 77 17.06 9.97 -9.72
CA GLN A 77 16.73 10.20 -8.33
C GLN A 77 15.44 9.41 -8.10
N LEU A 78 15.45 8.51 -7.12
CA LEU A 78 14.24 7.97 -6.54
C LEU A 78 13.30 9.15 -6.31
N LEU A 79 12.22 9.23 -7.06
CA LEU A 79 11.24 10.29 -6.82
C LEU A 79 10.72 10.02 -5.40
N PRO A 80 10.96 10.93 -4.44
CA PRO A 80 10.60 10.72 -3.04
C PRO A 80 9.09 10.52 -2.83
N GLU A 81 8.30 10.77 -3.87
CA GLU A 81 6.85 10.72 -3.91
C GLU A 81 6.23 9.34 -3.72
N PHE A 82 6.97 8.23 -3.78
CA PHE A 82 6.41 6.87 -3.54
C PHE A 82 6.91 6.19 -2.25
N THR A 83 7.82 6.82 -1.49
CA THR A 83 8.41 6.20 -0.29
C THR A 83 7.36 5.88 0.78
N ASN A 84 6.28 6.66 0.79
CA ASN A 84 5.23 6.59 1.80
C ASN A 84 3.94 5.92 1.30
N LEU A 85 3.96 5.29 0.12
CA LEU A 85 2.86 4.46 -0.35
C LEU A 85 3.00 3.05 0.21
N TRP A 86 1.97 2.62 0.92
CA TRP A 86 1.87 1.30 1.52
C TRP A 86 0.67 0.56 0.96
N TRP A 87 0.77 -0.75 0.88
CA TRP A 87 -0.33 -1.60 0.43
C TRP A 87 -0.26 -2.98 1.07
N GLY A 88 -1.41 -3.63 1.21
CA GLY A 88 -1.47 -5.00 1.70
C GLY A 88 -2.83 -5.64 1.46
N ALA A 89 -2.81 -6.97 1.49
CA ALA A 89 -4.02 -7.79 1.48
C ALA A 89 -4.72 -7.68 2.84
N VAL A 90 -6.04 -7.56 2.80
CA VAL A 90 -6.89 -7.55 3.98
C VAL A 90 -7.05 -9.01 4.46
N PRO A 91 -6.58 -9.37 5.66
CA PRO A 91 -6.75 -10.72 6.20
C PRO A 91 -8.23 -11.09 6.30
N GLY A 92 -8.56 -12.36 6.07
CA GLY A 92 -9.94 -12.85 6.10
C GLY A 92 -10.75 -12.61 4.82
N THR A 93 -10.19 -11.93 3.81
CA THR A 93 -10.89 -11.61 2.55
C THR A 93 -10.55 -12.52 1.37
N PHE A 94 -9.94 -13.68 1.64
CA PHE A 94 -9.66 -14.66 0.59
C PHE A 94 -10.94 -15.34 0.14
N HIS A 95 -11.24 -15.21 -1.15
CA HIS A 95 -12.36 -15.84 -1.80
C HIS A 95 -11.99 -17.22 -2.36
N ASP A 96 -12.97 -18.11 -2.51
CA ASP A 96 -12.78 -19.44 -3.12
C ASP A 96 -12.31 -19.37 -4.58
N ASP A 97 -12.58 -18.25 -5.26
CA ASP A 97 -12.14 -17.98 -6.63
C ASP A 97 -10.70 -17.43 -6.72
N GLY A 98 -9.98 -17.38 -5.59
CA GLY A 98 -8.61 -16.92 -5.52
C GLY A 98 -8.46 -15.40 -5.55
N ARG A 99 -9.52 -14.63 -5.34
CA ARG A 99 -9.42 -13.17 -5.13
C ARG A 99 -9.17 -12.83 -3.66
N VAL A 100 -8.60 -11.66 -3.43
CA VAL A 100 -8.40 -11.07 -2.11
C VAL A 100 -8.62 -9.55 -2.18
N VAL A 101 -9.13 -8.96 -1.11
CA VAL A 101 -9.23 -7.49 -1.04
C VAL A 101 -7.85 -6.91 -0.70
N VAL A 102 -7.43 -5.92 -1.47
CA VAL A 102 -6.18 -5.18 -1.26
C VAL A 102 -6.50 -3.71 -1.07
N CYS A 103 -5.81 -3.09 -0.12
CA CYS A 103 -5.88 -1.64 0.09
C CYS A 103 -4.50 -1.03 -0.09
N SER A 104 -4.47 0.14 -0.71
CA SER A 104 -3.28 1.00 -0.75
C SER A 104 -3.57 2.36 -0.11
N TYR A 105 -2.59 2.90 0.60
CA TYR A 105 -2.71 4.14 1.34
C TYR A 105 -1.36 4.84 1.54
N TRP A 106 -1.42 6.14 1.76
CA TRP A 106 -0.29 6.98 2.09
C TRP A 106 -0.16 7.16 3.59
N VAL A 107 1.08 7.13 4.08
CA VAL A 107 1.39 7.48 5.48
C VAL A 107 2.11 8.83 5.51
N VAL A 108 1.45 9.84 6.08
CA VAL A 108 2.00 11.21 6.22
C VAL A 108 2.42 11.41 7.68
N GLU A 109 3.66 11.02 7.99
CA GLU A 109 4.21 11.01 9.35
C GLU A 109 4.17 12.37 10.03
N SER A 110 4.48 13.46 9.30
CA SER A 110 4.48 14.82 9.82
C SER A 110 3.13 15.29 10.34
N GLU A 111 2.04 14.71 9.81
CA GLU A 111 0.66 15.05 10.17
C GLU A 111 -0.03 13.92 10.94
N GLN A 112 0.64 12.78 11.13
CA GLN A 112 0.05 11.55 11.66
C GLN A 112 -1.24 11.15 10.93
N VAL A 113 -1.24 11.24 9.61
CA VAL A 113 -2.37 10.91 8.73
C VAL A 113 -2.11 9.62 7.97
N VAL A 114 -3.13 8.79 7.86
CA VAL A 114 -3.18 7.63 6.95
C VAL A 114 -4.27 7.91 5.93
N ARG A 115 -3.88 8.11 4.67
CA ARG A 115 -4.80 8.48 3.60
C ARG A 115 -5.01 7.32 2.64
N CYS A 116 -6.22 6.76 2.61
CA CYS A 116 -6.57 5.76 1.63
C CYS A 116 -6.42 6.31 0.20
N GLU A 117 -5.80 5.52 -0.67
CA GLU A 117 -5.69 5.79 -2.10
C GLU A 117 -6.63 4.88 -2.89
N SER A 118 -6.67 3.58 -2.55
CA SER A 118 -7.56 2.63 -3.22
C SER A 118 -7.88 1.40 -2.37
N LEU A 119 -9.02 0.79 -2.69
CA LEU A 119 -9.49 -0.50 -2.18
C LEU A 119 -10.06 -1.29 -3.37
N ALA A 120 -9.60 -2.52 -3.57
CA ALA A 120 -10.02 -3.34 -4.71
C ALA A 120 -9.85 -4.84 -4.44
N SER A 121 -10.69 -5.66 -5.07
CA SER A 121 -10.52 -7.12 -5.11
C SER A 121 -9.57 -7.49 -6.25
N LEU A 122 -8.46 -8.18 -5.94
CA LEU A 122 -7.44 -8.58 -6.91
C LEU A 122 -7.23 -10.11 -6.90
N SER A 123 -6.81 -10.68 -8.03
CA SER A 123 -6.40 -12.09 -8.09
C SER A 123 -5.12 -12.33 -7.30
N TRP A 124 -5.09 -13.37 -6.47
CA TRP A 124 -3.91 -13.84 -5.78
C TRP A 124 -3.00 -14.67 -6.72
N PRO A 125 -1.65 -14.59 -6.60
CA PRO A 125 -0.86 -13.82 -5.64
C PRO A 125 -0.76 -12.33 -5.95
N VAL A 126 -0.72 -11.50 -4.89
CA VAL A 126 -0.49 -10.05 -4.95
C VAL A 126 0.89 -9.62 -4.44
#